data_AF-A0A535II60-F1
#
_entry.id   AF-A0A535II60-F1
#
_cell.length_a   1.000
_cell.length_b   1.000
_cell.length_c   1.000
_cell.angle_alpha   90.00
_cell.angle_beta   90.00
_cell.angle_gamma   90.00
#
_symmetry.space_group_name_H-M   'P 1'
#
loop_
_entity.id
_entity.type
_entity.pdbx_description
1 polymer ?
#
loop_
_entity_poly.entity_id
_entity_poly.type
_entity_poly.pdbx_seq_one_letter_code
_entity_poly.pdbx_strand_id
1 'polypeptide(L)'
;VDRLEMQAEGIPSGQDPQKMNDELRFVVNYHLLSMPNKHRLWLKVGLPATDAHVASVTSLWPSADFLEREVFDLMGVKFDGHPDLRRILMPDDWKGHPLRKDYPLGFEEVQFSHNFERVQRRKKFART
;
A
#
# COMPACT_ATOMS: atom_id res chain seq x y z
N VAL A 1 -25.03 -36.83 -8.00
CA VAL A 1 -25.99 -35.82 -7.51
C VAL A 1 -25.38 -35.16 -6.29
N ASP A 2 -24.79 -33.97 -6.28
CA ASP A 2 -24.29 -33.04 -7.27
C ASP A 2 -23.05 -32.43 -6.60
N ARG A 3 -21.87 -32.62 -7.19
CA ARG A 3 -20.67 -31.92 -6.77
C ARG A 3 -20.46 -30.83 -7.80
N LEU A 4 -20.93 -29.63 -7.46
CA LEU A 4 -20.87 -28.42 -8.27
C LEU A 4 -19.47 -28.25 -8.87
N GLU A 5 -19.40 -28.47 -10.19
CA GLU A 5 -18.34 -27.99 -11.06
C GLU A 5 -18.35 -26.45 -11.00
N MET A 6 -17.56 -25.87 -10.11
CA MET A 6 -17.12 -24.50 -10.28
C MET A 6 -16.01 -24.50 -11.33
N GLN A 7 -16.39 -24.12 -12.54
CA GLN A 7 -15.54 -23.93 -13.69
C GLN A 7 -14.37 -23.01 -13.35
N ALA A 8 -13.17 -23.58 -13.34
CA ALA A 8 -11.93 -22.83 -13.42
C ALA A 8 -11.79 -22.36 -14.88
N GLU A 9 -12.39 -21.22 -15.22
CA GLU A 9 -12.14 -20.59 -16.50
C GLU A 9 -10.67 -20.15 -16.57
N GLY A 10 -9.96 -20.82 -17.49
CA GLY A 10 -8.70 -20.46 -18.14
C GLY A 10 -7.80 -19.44 -17.48
N ILE A 11 -6.71 -19.92 -16.86
CA ILE A 11 -5.47 -19.13 -16.82
C ILE A 11 -4.93 -19.10 -18.26
N PRO A 12 -4.86 -17.96 -18.96
CA PRO A 12 -4.24 -17.91 -20.28
C PRO A 12 -2.75 -18.21 -20.15
N SER A 13 -2.39 -19.45 -20.49
CA SER A 13 -1.03 -19.92 -20.66
C SER A 13 -0.42 -19.18 -21.86
N GLY A 14 0.30 -18.09 -21.63
CA GLY A 14 1.02 -17.41 -22.72
C GLY A 14 1.46 -15.96 -22.52
N GLN A 15 1.14 -15.30 -21.41
CA GLN A 15 1.66 -13.95 -21.13
C GLN A 15 2.85 -14.02 -20.18
N ASP A 16 3.97 -13.42 -20.57
CA ASP A 16 5.12 -13.21 -19.69
C ASP A 16 4.64 -12.52 -18.39
N PRO A 17 4.88 -13.10 -17.21
CA PRO A 17 4.36 -12.56 -15.95
C PRO A 17 4.88 -11.14 -15.65
N GLN A 18 5.95 -10.71 -16.33
CA GLN A 18 6.49 -9.36 -16.22
C GLN A 18 5.69 -8.31 -17.02
N LYS A 19 5.09 -8.65 -18.16
CA LYS A 19 4.34 -7.68 -18.99
C LYS A 19 2.98 -7.32 -18.40
N MET A 20 2.27 -8.27 -17.81
CA MET A 20 1.03 -8.02 -17.08
C MET A 20 1.22 -7.05 -15.89
N ASN A 21 2.44 -7.04 -15.33
CA ASN A 21 2.76 -6.26 -14.15
C ASN A 21 3.02 -4.77 -14.45
N ASP A 22 3.23 -4.41 -15.73
CA ASP A 22 3.51 -3.03 -16.14
C ASP A 22 2.21 -2.18 -16.17
N GLU A 23 1.06 -2.82 -16.44
CA GLU A 23 -0.27 -2.20 -16.34
C GLU A 23 -0.78 -2.13 -14.88
N LEU A 24 -0.30 -3.05 -14.03
CA LEU A 24 -0.69 -3.18 -12.63
C LEU A 24 0.35 -2.53 -11.69
N ARG A 25 0.20 -1.22 -11.48
CA ARG A 25 1.13 -0.40 -10.70
C ARG A 25 1.20 -0.77 -9.21
N PHE A 26 0.09 -1.23 -8.62
CA PHE A 26 0.03 -1.56 -7.20
C PHE A 26 -0.24 -3.05 -7.01
N VAL A 27 0.34 -3.62 -5.95
CA VAL A 27 0.05 -4.99 -5.54
C VAL A 27 -0.23 -5.00 -4.04
N VAL A 28 -1.44 -5.38 -3.65
CA VAL A 28 -1.81 -5.58 -2.25
C VAL A 28 -1.48 -7.02 -1.88
N ASN A 29 -0.64 -7.21 -0.86
CA ASN A 29 -0.22 -8.52 -0.38
C ASN A 29 -0.87 -8.83 0.96
N TYR A 30 -1.63 -9.92 1.03
CA TYR A 30 -2.19 -10.45 2.28
C TYR A 30 -1.35 -11.62 2.77
N HIS A 31 -0.85 -11.51 3.99
CA HIS A 31 -0.08 -12.57 4.64
C HIS A 31 -0.97 -13.33 5.62
N LEU A 32 -1.33 -14.55 5.25
CA LEU A 32 -2.20 -15.41 6.04
C LEU A 32 -1.38 -16.50 6.71
N LEU A 33 -1.61 -16.70 8.01
CA LEU A 33 -0.98 -17.75 8.80
C LEU A 33 -2.05 -18.68 9.36
N SER A 34 -2.00 -19.95 8.96
CA SER A 34 -2.77 -21.01 9.61
C SER A 34 -2.00 -21.54 10.81
N MET A 35 -2.37 -21.12 12.02
CA MET A 35 -1.77 -21.57 13.28
C MET A 35 -1.75 -23.11 13.48
N PRO A 36 -2.86 -23.86 13.28
CA PRO A 36 -2.86 -25.31 13.55
C PRO A 36 -1.94 -26.08 12.60
N ASN A 37 -1.97 -25.73 11.31
CA ASN A 37 -1.18 -26.42 10.28
C ASN A 37 0.22 -25.81 10.06
N LYS A 38 0.54 -24.68 10.72
CA LYS A 38 1.80 -23.91 10.55
C LYS A 38 2.08 -23.52 9.08
N HIS A 39 1.05 -23.38 8.27
CA HIS A 39 1.18 -22.99 6.86
C HIS A 39 1.06 -21.47 6.71
N ARG A 40 1.89 -20.92 5.81
CA ARG A 40 1.85 -19.51 5.41
C ARG A 40 1.41 -19.40 3.97
N LEU A 41 0.41 -18.56 3.72
CA LEU A 41 -0.05 -18.21 2.38
C LEU A 41 0.16 -16.73 2.14
N TRP A 42 0.53 -16.40 0.90
CA TRP A 42 0.60 -15.03 0.40
C TRP A 42 -0.36 -14.88 -0.76
N LEU A 43 -1.38 -14.05 -0.57
CA LEU A 43 -2.31 -13.67 -1.62
C LEU A 43 -1.87 -12.31 -2.18
N LYS A 44 -1.63 -12.24 -3.48
CA LYS A 44 -1.23 -11.01 -4.16
C LYS A 44 -2.36 -10.55 -5.07
N VAL A 45 -2.82 -9.33 -4.88
CA VAL A 45 -3.87 -8.71 -5.71
C VAL A 45 -3.24 -7.56 -6.46
N GLY A 46 -3.11 -7.70 -7.78
CA GLY A 46 -2.61 -6.63 -8.65
C GLY A 46 -3.72 -5.62 -8.96
N LEU A 47 -3.36 -4.34 -8.97
CA LEU A 47 -4.28 -3.22 -9.18
C LEU A 47 -3.71 -2.22 -10.20
N PRO A 48 -4.57 -1.63 -11.04
CA PRO A 48 -4.17 -0.62 -12.00
C PRO A 48 -3.79 0.71 -11.31
N ALA A 49 -3.03 1.55 -12.01
CA ALA A 49 -2.59 2.85 -11.49
C ALA A 49 -3.73 3.87 -11.32
N THR A 50 -4.71 3.82 -12.24
CA THR A 50 -5.76 4.84 -12.37
C THR A 50 -6.90 4.63 -11.37
N ASP A 51 -7.24 3.37 -11.08
CA ASP A 51 -8.39 3.00 -10.25
C ASP A 51 -8.03 1.85 -9.30
N ALA A 52 -7.26 2.17 -8.26
CA ALA A 52 -6.77 1.19 -7.29
C ALA A 52 -7.80 0.95 -6.17
N HIS A 53 -8.71 0.01 -6.41
CA HIS A 53 -9.77 -0.39 -5.47
C HIS A 53 -9.73 -1.90 -5.17
N VAL A 54 -9.95 -2.25 -3.90
CA VAL A 54 -10.01 -3.64 -3.41
C VAL A 54 -11.13 -3.78 -2.39
N ALA A 55 -11.79 -4.94 -2.34
CA ALA A 55 -12.74 -5.23 -1.26
C ALA A 55 -12.04 -5.33 0.10
N SER A 56 -12.59 -4.65 1.11
CA SER A 56 -12.12 -4.75 2.49
C SER A 56 -12.29 -6.16 3.03
N VAL A 57 -11.29 -6.64 3.79
CA VAL A 57 -11.34 -7.91 4.52
C VAL A 57 -11.62 -7.73 6.01
N THR A 58 -11.92 -6.51 6.45
CA THR A 58 -12.25 -6.20 7.86
C THR A 58 -13.43 -7.00 8.40
N SER A 59 -14.39 -7.35 7.54
CA SER A 59 -15.55 -8.19 7.90
C SER A 59 -15.15 -9.61 8.30
N LEU A 60 -14.04 -10.14 7.76
CA LEU A 60 -13.49 -11.45 8.07
C LEU A 60 -12.45 -11.36 9.19
N TRP A 61 -11.57 -10.35 9.12
CA TRP A 61 -10.50 -10.14 10.08
C TRP A 61 -10.50 -8.69 10.58
N PRO A 62 -11.08 -8.43 11.77
CA PRO A 62 -11.13 -7.08 12.34
C PRO A 62 -9.75 -6.44 12.55
N SER A 63 -8.69 -7.25 12.70
CA SER A 63 -7.31 -6.78 12.80
C SER A 63 -6.80 -6.12 11.52
N ALA A 64 -7.46 -6.30 10.38
CA ALA A 64 -7.11 -5.67 9.12
C ALA A 64 -7.44 -4.17 9.08
N ASP A 65 -8.23 -3.65 10.03
CA ASP A 65 -8.70 -2.26 10.04
C ASP A 65 -7.55 -1.25 9.89
N PHE A 66 -6.56 -1.32 10.78
CA PHE A 66 -5.41 -0.43 10.76
C PHE A 66 -4.52 -0.63 9.53
N LEU A 67 -4.38 -1.87 9.06
CA LEU A 67 -3.52 -2.18 7.91
C LEU A 67 -4.12 -1.61 6.61
N GLU A 68 -5.43 -1.72 6.42
CA GLU A 68 -6.12 -1.14 5.27
C GLU A 68 -6.04 0.39 5.30
N ARG A 69 -6.19 1.00 6.49
CA ARG A 69 -6.05 2.46 6.67
C ARG A 69 -4.63 2.96 6.42
N GLU A 70 -3.61 2.21 6.84
CA GLU A 70 -2.20 2.52 6.55
C GLU A 70 -1.94 2.51 5.04
N VAL A 71 -2.39 1.47 4.34
CA VAL A 71 -2.22 1.36 2.89
C VAL A 71 -2.97 2.47 2.16
N PHE A 72 -4.17 2.84 2.63
CA PHE A 72 -4.90 3.99 2.10
C PHE A 72 -4.13 5.30 2.30
N ASP A 73 -3.57 5.54 3.48
CA ASP A 73 -2.84 6.78 3.78
C ASP A 73 -1.52 6.88 2.99
N LEU A 74 -0.72 5.82 2.98
CA LEU A 74 0.63 5.86 2.43
C LEU A 74 0.72 5.53 0.94
N MET A 75 -0.19 4.71 0.42
CA MET A 75 -0.20 4.25 -0.98
C MET A 75 -1.42 4.75 -1.76
N GLY A 76 -2.50 5.18 -1.09
CA GLY A 76 -3.70 5.70 -1.76
C GLY A 76 -4.54 4.63 -2.46
N VAL A 77 -4.48 3.38 -2.00
CA VAL A 77 -5.39 2.31 -2.44
C VAL A 77 -6.67 2.40 -1.61
N LYS A 78 -7.83 2.34 -2.26
CA LYS A 78 -9.12 2.42 -1.58
C LYS A 78 -9.67 1.02 -1.29
N PHE A 79 -10.26 0.87 -0.11
CA PHE A 79 -10.87 -0.38 0.33
C PHE A 79 -12.40 -0.24 0.38
N ASP A 80 -13.08 -0.94 -0.51
CA ASP A 80 -14.54 -0.89 -0.61
C ASP A 80 -15.18 -1.71 0.52
N GLY A 81 -16.18 -1.13 1.20
CA GLY A 81 -16.86 -1.78 2.33
C GLY A 81 -16.14 -1.67 3.68
N HIS A 82 -15.08 -0.87 3.77
CA HIS A 82 -14.37 -0.61 5.02
C HIS A 82 -15.16 0.35 5.95
N PRO A 83 -15.21 0.11 7.27
CA PRO A 83 -16.07 0.87 8.19
C PRO A 83 -15.63 2.32 8.47
N ASP A 84 -14.32 2.61 8.58
CA ASP A 84 -13.79 3.96 8.85
C ASP A 84 -12.49 4.25 8.06
N LEU A 85 -12.62 4.49 6.76
CA LEU A 85 -11.47 4.69 5.88
C LEU A 85 -10.99 6.14 5.94
N ARG A 86 -10.11 6.41 6.91
CA ARG A 86 -9.46 7.71 7.09
C ARG A 86 -7.96 7.56 7.34
N ARG A 87 -7.24 8.66 7.15
CA ARG A 87 -5.80 8.74 7.42
C ARG A 87 -5.48 8.48 8.89
N ILE A 88 -4.29 7.95 9.14
CA ILE A 88 -3.83 7.59 10.48
C ILE A 88 -2.39 8.00 10.78
N LEU A 89 -1.51 8.04 9.77
CA LEU A 89 -0.10 8.33 9.94
C LEU A 89 0.23 9.77 9.52
N MET A 90 -0.36 10.23 8.41
CA MET A 90 -0.15 11.57 7.93
C MET A 90 -1.12 12.57 8.55
N PRO A 91 -0.71 13.83 8.76
CA PRO A 91 -1.62 14.91 9.14
C PRO A 91 -2.78 15.03 8.15
N ASP A 92 -3.94 15.47 8.65
CA ASP A 92 -5.17 15.59 7.85
C ASP A 92 -4.98 16.50 6.62
N ASP A 93 -4.17 17.56 6.75
CA ASP A 93 -3.90 18.53 5.67
C ASP A 93 -2.87 18.05 4.63
N TRP A 94 -2.30 16.86 4.79
CA TRP A 94 -1.26 16.36 3.89
C TRP A 94 -1.78 16.13 2.47
N LYS A 95 -0.97 16.38 1.44
CA LYS A 95 -1.37 16.14 0.04
C LYS A 95 -0.44 15.13 -0.60
N GLY A 96 -1.00 13.99 -0.98
CA GLY A 96 -0.28 12.89 -1.61
C GLY A 96 -0.05 11.69 -0.69
N HIS A 97 0.73 10.74 -1.19
CA HIS A 97 0.93 9.40 -0.62
C HIS A 97 2.44 9.10 -0.59
N PRO A 98 3.11 9.24 0.56
CA PRO A 98 4.57 9.27 0.64
C PRO A 98 5.30 8.01 0.15
N LEU A 99 4.69 6.83 0.28
CA LEU A 99 5.33 5.57 -0.11
C LEU A 99 5.22 5.29 -1.61
N ARG A 100 4.55 6.15 -2.38
CA ARG A 100 4.55 6.01 -3.84
C ARG A 100 5.89 6.44 -4.42
N LYS A 101 6.37 5.68 -5.41
CA LYS A 101 7.68 5.92 -6.06
C LYS A 101 7.77 7.25 -6.83
N ASP A 102 6.64 7.82 -7.23
CA ASP A 102 6.52 9.13 -7.86
C ASP A 102 6.48 10.30 -6.87
N TYR A 103 6.38 10.00 -5.57
CA TYR A 103 6.34 11.04 -4.55
C TYR A 103 7.72 11.71 -4.44
N PRO A 104 7.81 13.05 -4.50
CA PRO A 104 9.09 13.74 -4.42
C PRO A 104 9.72 13.52 -3.05
N LEU A 105 10.89 12.88 -3.04
CA LEU A 105 11.68 12.73 -1.82
C LEU A 105 12.22 14.11 -1.43
N GLY A 106 11.74 14.64 -0.31
CA GLY A 106 12.32 15.82 0.31
C GLY A 106 13.69 15.46 0.88
N PHE A 107 14.76 15.86 0.20
CA PHE A 107 16.11 15.71 0.73
C PHE A 107 16.38 16.87 1.69
N GLU A 108 16.38 16.60 2.99
CA GLU A 108 16.96 17.50 3.97
C GLU A 108 18.36 17.03 4.35
N GLU A 109 19.33 17.95 4.38
CA GLU A 109 20.70 17.63 4.77
C GLU A 109 20.74 17.30 6.27
N VAL A 110 21.19 16.09 6.61
CA VAL A 110 21.26 15.63 8.01
C VAL A 110 22.18 16.54 8.82
N GLN A 111 21.70 16.96 9.98
CA GLN A 111 22.46 17.80 10.90
C GLN A 111 23.40 16.94 11.75
N PHE A 112 24.70 17.10 11.52
CA PHE A 112 25.76 16.56 12.37
C PHE A 112 26.47 17.70 13.11
N SER A 113 27.19 17.38 14.19
CA SER A 113 27.96 18.35 14.99
C SER A 113 28.86 19.24 14.14
N HIS A 114 29.46 18.68 13.08
CA HIS A 114 30.37 19.38 12.16
C HIS A 114 29.66 20.19 11.05
N ASN A 115 28.36 19.96 10.82
CA ASN A 115 27.58 20.56 9.72
C ASN A 115 26.47 21.50 10.23
N PHE A 116 26.35 21.67 11.54
CA PHE A 116 25.22 22.33 12.18
C PHE A 116 24.99 23.75 11.67
N GLU A 117 26.02 24.61 11.68
CA GLU A 117 25.89 26.00 11.24
C GLU A 117 25.49 26.13 9.76
N ARG A 118 26.04 25.26 8.89
CA ARG A 118 25.80 25.31 7.44
C ARG A 118 24.36 24.93 7.11
N VAL A 119 23.83 23.90 7.77
CA VAL A 119 22.44 23.47 7.57
C VAL A 119 21.47 24.50 8.14
N GLN A 120 21.74 25.06 9.33
CA GLN A 120 20.87 26.06 9.94
C GLN A 120 20.77 27.35 9.11
N ARG A 121 21.86 27.84 8.50
CA ARG A 121 21.81 29.01 7.60
C ARG A 121 20.95 28.82 6.36
N ARG A 122 20.77 27.57 5.89
CA ARG A 122 19.92 27.25 4.72
C ARG A 122 18.43 27.16 5.08
N LYS A 123 18.08 27.02 6.36
CA LYS A 123 16.68 26.94 6.78
C LYS A 123 16.02 28.31 6.71
N LYS A 124 14.85 28.37 6.07
CA LYS A 124 14.09 29.62 5.84
C LYS A 124 13.75 30.39 7.13
N PHE A 125 13.79 29.74 8.29
CA PHE A 125 13.54 30.35 9.60
C PHE A 125 14.72 31.16 10.17
N ALA A 126 15.95 31.03 9.61
CA ALA A 126 17.13 31.72 10.12
C ALA A 126 17.28 33.19 9.64
N ARG A 127 16.36 33.68 8.81
CA ARG A 127 16.25 35.08 8.43
C ARG A 127 15.11 35.72 9.22
N THR A 128 15.41 36.19 10.43
CA THR A 128 14.60 37.15 11.19
C THR A 128 15.55 38.16 11.80
#